data_AF-A0A3M1AXW0-F1
#
_entry.id   AF-A0A3M1AXW0-F1
#
_cell.length_a   1.000
_cell.length_b   1.000
_cell.length_c   1.000
_cell.angle_alpha   90.00
_cell.angle_beta   90.00
_cell.angle_gamma   90.00
#
_symmetry.space_group_name_H-M   'P 1'
#
loop_
_entity.id
_entity.type
_entity.pdbx_description
1 polymer ?
#
loop_
_entity_poly.entity_id
_entity_poly.type
_entity_poly.pdbx_seq_one_letter_code
_entity_poly.pdbx_strand_id
1 'polypeptide(L)' 'PFIEIVRFSREISADLIVMGTHGRTGIAHILIGSVAEKVVRKAQCPVMTVKGKDFVFEPV' A
#
# COMPACT_ATOMS: atom_id res chain seq x y z
N PRO A 1 -3.36 5.84 -10.77
CA PRO A 1 -2.50 6.33 -9.65
C PRO A 1 -1.20 5.56 -9.46
N PHE A 2 -1.20 4.22 -9.34
CA PHE A 2 0.01 3.46 -8.97
C PHE A 2 1.19 3.63 -9.95
N ILE A 3 0.92 3.78 -11.25
CA ILE A 3 1.96 3.97 -12.28
C ILE A 3 2.78 5.22 -11.98
N GLU A 4 2.10 6.34 -11.71
CA GLU A 4 2.75 7.61 -11.40
C GLU A 4 3.53 7.56 -10.08
N ILE A 5 3.00 6.88 -9.06
CA ILE A 5 3.70 6.68 -7.79
C ILE A 5 5.03 5.93 -8.01
N VAL A 6 5.01 4.84 -8.79
CA VAL A 6 6.20 4.04 -9.09
C VAL A 6 7.15 4.75 -10.06
N ARG A 7 6.65 5.57 -10.98
CA ARG A 7 7.50 6.41 -11.85
C ARG A 7 8.22 7.46 -11.02
N PHE A 8 7.48 8.22 -10.23
CA PHE A 8 8.04 9.28 -9.41
C PHE A 8 9.01 8.76 -8.36
N SER A 9 8.73 7.63 -7.71
CA SER A 9 9.64 7.03 -6.74
C SER A 9 11.00 6.66 -7.36
N ARG A 10 11.02 6.26 -8.64
CA ARG A 10 12.25 6.02 -9.40
C ARG A 10 12.96 7.32 -9.78
N GLU A 11 12.20 8.32 -10.24
CA GLU A 11 12.75 9.64 -10.60
C GLU A 11 13.53 10.28 -9.44
N ILE A 12 13.02 10.15 -8.22
CA ILE A 12 13.66 10.72 -7.02
C ILE A 12 14.60 9.74 -6.30
N SER A 13 14.79 8.51 -6.80
CA SER A 13 15.54 7.45 -6.13
C SER A 13 15.11 7.24 -4.66
N ALA A 14 13.80 7.14 -4.42
CA ALA A 14 13.26 7.00 -3.07
C ALA A 14 13.72 5.71 -2.39
N ASP A 15 14.21 5.81 -1.16
CA ASP A 15 14.60 4.65 -0.35
C ASP A 15 13.41 3.87 0.24
N LEU A 16 12.24 4.52 0.38
CA LEU A 16 11.03 3.92 0.97
C LEU A 16 9.76 4.64 0.49
N ILE A 17 8.70 3.88 0.20
CA ILE A 17 7.34 4.41 0.01
C ILE A 17 6.50 4.07 1.23
N VAL A 18 5.80 5.07 1.80
CA VAL A 18 4.86 4.86 2.92
C VAL A 18 3.43 5.14 2.44
N MET A 19 2.51 4.20 2.67
CA MET A 19 1.12 4.31 2.23
C MET A 19 0.13 4.02 3.36
N GLY A 20 -0.81 4.93 3.58
CA GLY A 20 -1.98 4.67 4.42
C GLY A 20 -2.98 3.73 3.72
N THR A 21 -3.54 2.77 4.47
CA THR A 21 -4.57 1.86 3.98
C THR A 21 -5.77 1.85 4.91
N HIS A 22 -6.97 1.79 4.34
CA HIS A 22 -8.21 1.69 5.12
C HIS A 22 -8.40 0.22 5.54
N GLY A 23 -8.23 -0.08 6.83
CA GLY A 23 -8.53 -1.39 7.41
C GLY A 23 -9.99 -1.46 7.84
N ARG A 24 -10.90 -1.79 6.93
CA ARG A 24 -12.30 -2.08 7.28
C ARG A 24 -12.50 -3.59 7.21
N THR A 25 -12.82 -4.20 8.33
CA THR A 25 -13.15 -5.64 8.45
C THR A 25 -14.52 -5.93 7.81
N GLY A 26 -14.71 -7.16 7.29
CA GLY A 26 -16.04 -7.73 7.08
C GLY A 26 -16.73 -7.58 5.71
N ILE A 27 -16.20 -6.89 4.69
CA ILE A 27 -16.91 -6.77 3.40
C ILE A 27 -16.13 -7.44 2.26
N ALA A 28 -16.10 -8.77 2.31
CA ALA A 28 -16.38 -9.74 1.24
C ALA A 28 -15.86 -9.57 -0.23
N HIS A 29 -15.14 -8.52 -0.59
CA HIS A 29 -14.43 -8.41 -1.87
C HIS A 29 -13.12 -7.66 -1.66
N ILE A 30 -12.08 -8.42 -1.30
CA ILE A 30 -10.79 -8.43 -1.99
C ILE A 30 -10.74 -7.36 -3.10
N LEU A 31 -10.13 -6.22 -2.81
CA LEU A 31 -9.65 -5.29 -3.82
C LEU A 31 -8.66 -6.05 -4.71
N ILE A 32 -9.14 -6.77 -5.73
CA ILE A 32 -8.30 -7.31 -6.79
C ILE A 32 -7.55 -6.11 -7.37
N GLY A 33 -6.30 -5.89 -6.95
CA GLY A 33 -5.46 -4.79 -7.39
C GLY A 33 -5.77 -3.42 -6.77
N SER A 34 -5.79 -3.31 -5.43
CA SER A 34 -5.78 -1.99 -4.76
C SER A 34 -4.56 -1.15 -5.20
N VAL A 35 -4.62 0.18 -5.06
CA VAL A 35 -3.47 1.03 -5.39
C VAL A 35 -2.25 0.64 -4.55
N ALA A 36 -2.42 0.45 -3.24
CA ALA A 36 -1.34 0.04 -2.35
C ALA A 36 -0.75 -1.33 -2.75
N GLU A 37 -1.59 -2.31 -3.08
CA GLU A 37 -1.12 -3.61 -3.57
C GLU A 37 -0.32 -3.47 -4.87
N LYS A 38 -0.81 -2.69 -5.83
CA LYS A 38 -0.12 -2.46 -7.10
C LYS A 38 1.21 -1.75 -6.92
N VAL A 39 1.32 -0.83 -5.95
CA VAL A 39 2.60 -0.19 -5.59
C VAL A 39 3.53 -1.20 -4.92
N VAL A 40 3.07 -1.95 -3.91
CA VAL A 40 3.86 -3.00 -3.23
C VAL A 40 4.44 -4.01 -4.22
N ARG A 41 3.67 -4.41 -5.24
CA ARG A 41 4.11 -5.37 -6.24
C ARG A 41 5.06 -4.81 -7.30
N LYS A 42 5.12 -3.49 -7.51
CA LYS A 42 5.80 -2.87 -8.66
C LYS A 42 6.89 -1.86 -8.29
N ALA A 43 6.93 -1.37 -7.07
CA ALA A 43 7.99 -0.49 -6.60
C ALA A 43 9.35 -1.22 -6.61
N GLN A 44 10.43 -0.48 -6.89
CA GLN A 44 11.81 -0.99 -6.83
C GLN A 44 12.43 -0.80 -5.44
N CYS A 45 11.83 0.03 -4.60
CA CYS A 45 12.21 0.24 -3.21
C CYS A 45 11.18 -0.40 -2.26
N PRO A 46 11.55 -0.62 -0.99
CA PRO A 46 10.62 -1.08 0.04
C PRO A 46 9.33 -0.25 0.11
N VAL A 47 8.23 -0.90 0.49
CA VAL A 47 6.93 -0.25 0.68
C VAL A 47 6.39 -0.62 2.05
N MET A 48 6.12 0.39 2.88
CA MET A 48 5.51 0.23 4.20
C MET A 48 4.04 0.67 4.14
N THR A 49 3.13 -0.21 4.55
CA THR A 49 1.71 0.12 4.66
C THR A 49 1.32 0.36 6.10
N VAL A 50 0.59 1.45 6.35
CA VAL A 50 0.10 1.84 7.68
C VAL A 50 -1.42 1.68 7.70
N LYS A 51 -1.95 1.04 8.74
CA LYS A 51 -3.39 0.93 8.99
C LYS A 51 -3.85 2.11 9.83
N GLY A 52 -5.12 2.51 9.67
CA GLY A 52 -5.73 3.55 10.51
C GLY A 52 -5.76 3.17 11.98
N LYS A 53 -5.92 4.16 12.87
CA LYS A 53 -5.86 3.98 14.35
C LYS A 53 -6.88 2.97 14.88
N ASP A 54 -8.03 2.86 14.23
CA ASP A 54 -9.12 1.98 14.65
C ASP A 54 -8.93 0.53 14.15
N PHE A 55 -7.82 0.23 13.45
CA PHE A 55 -7.50 -1.12 13.05
C PHE A 55 -6.98 -1.92 14.23
N VAL A 56 -7.75 -2.93 14.63
CA VAL A 56 -7.32 -3.92 15.63
C VAL A 56 -6.69 -5.10 14.88
N PHE A 57 -5.44 -5.40 15.21
CA PHE A 57 -4.80 -6.63 14.74
C PHE A 57 -5.28 -7.78 15.63
N GLU A 58 -6.10 -8.66 15.07
CA GLU A 58 -6.46 -9.94 15.69
C GLU A 58 -5.44 -10.98 15.22
N PRO A 59 -4.56 -11.49 16.11
CA PRO A 59 -3.66 -12.57 15.75
C PRO A 59 -4.47 -13.83 15.45
N VAL A 60 -4.09 -14.53 14.38
CA VAL A 60 -4.60 -15.87 14.04
C VAL A 60 -3.90 -16.91 14.90
#